data_AF-B1MFC6-F1
#
_entry.id   AF-B1MFC6-F1
#
_cell.length_a   1.000
_cell.length_b   1.000
_cell.length_c   1.000
_cell.angle_alpha   90.00
_cell.angle_beta   90.00
_cell.angle_gamma   90.00
#
_symmetry.space_group_name_H-M   'P 1'
#
loop_
_entity.id
_entity.type
_entity.pdbx_description
1 polymer ?
#
loop_
_entity_poly.entity_id
_entity_poly.type
_entity_poly.pdbx_seq_one_letter_code
_entity_poly.pdbx_strand_id
1 'polypeptide(L)'
;MSVSTGYDERQALCCECGNLRSCRRPKNYREENFWLNRPVDRSWHRETGDLKCEHCARTTRHALLYREGDGFKDHAERLERIALGGSDPLDAESSGVTEQIKKNYRIGRQTNPHLRHSWWTGDADQARALGTSTVVTLCGDKYEIPDNPVAYDDDEDEIGPAQTRAAQYHRQIFSDDSPPEGWDYQDCPDCTRVVNEWVIERNRNYLMAKLTKLMRTAFDLNAPALERLIAVVEQAEL
;
A
#
# COMPACT_ATOMS: atom_id res chain seq x y z
N MET A 1 -4.12 25.32 10.12
CA MET A 1 -5.02 24.89 9.03
C MET A 1 -6.36 24.53 9.65
N SER A 2 -7.45 25.11 9.15
CA SER A 2 -8.77 25.07 9.80
C SER A 2 -9.40 23.68 9.68
N VAL A 3 -9.28 22.87 10.73
CA VAL A 3 -10.16 21.72 10.96
C VAL A 3 -11.58 22.28 10.99
N SER A 4 -12.39 21.99 9.98
CA SER A 4 -13.72 22.59 9.86
C SER A 4 -14.47 22.38 11.17
N THR A 5 -14.97 23.44 11.77
CA THR A 5 -15.54 23.48 13.12
C THR A 5 -16.88 22.75 13.26
N GLY A 6 -17.19 21.80 12.37
CA GLY A 6 -18.44 21.05 12.34
C GLY A 6 -19.65 21.90 11.94
N TYR A 7 -19.44 22.95 11.11
CA TYR A 7 -20.50 23.83 10.62
C TYR A 7 -20.76 23.76 9.11
N ASP A 8 -19.85 23.13 8.36
CA ASP A 8 -20.03 22.89 6.94
C ASP A 8 -20.95 21.70 6.70
N GLU A 9 -21.88 21.82 5.77
CA GLU A 9 -22.70 20.70 5.34
C GLU A 9 -21.82 19.64 4.67
N ARG A 10 -21.85 18.44 5.22
CA ARG A 10 -21.11 17.26 4.77
C ARG A 10 -22.06 16.12 4.47
N GLN A 11 -21.61 15.16 3.67
CA GLN A 11 -22.32 13.90 3.52
C GLN A 11 -21.98 12.97 4.70
N ALA A 12 -22.92 12.12 5.07
CA ALA A 12 -22.78 11.15 6.14
C ALA A 12 -23.41 9.82 5.71
N LEU A 13 -22.65 8.73 5.83
CA LEU A 13 -23.06 7.39 5.48
C LEU A 13 -23.42 6.61 6.75
N CYS A 14 -24.62 6.04 6.82
CA CYS A 14 -25.00 5.19 7.96
C CYS A 14 -24.13 3.93 8.01
N CYS A 15 -23.44 3.70 9.13
CA CYS A 15 -22.56 2.54 9.29
C CYS A 15 -23.31 1.20 9.42
N GLU A 16 -24.65 1.23 9.54
CA GLU A 16 -25.46 0.02 9.69
C GLU A 16 -26.20 -0.37 8.41
N CYS A 17 -26.80 0.60 7.71
CA CYS A 17 -27.60 0.34 6.51
C CYS A 17 -27.03 0.95 5.22
N GLY A 18 -25.94 1.71 5.29
CA GLY A 18 -25.34 2.35 4.12
C GLY A 18 -26.13 3.52 3.54
N ASN A 19 -27.23 3.97 4.18
CA ASN A 19 -27.98 5.11 3.67
C ASN A 19 -27.15 6.41 3.77
N LEU A 20 -27.07 7.14 2.65
CA LEU A 20 -26.36 8.41 2.53
C LEU A 20 -27.30 9.57 2.85
N ARG A 21 -26.80 10.58 3.56
CA ARG A 21 -27.56 11.80 3.88
C ARG A 21 -26.64 13.00 4.04
N SER A 22 -27.20 14.20 4.11
CA SER A 22 -26.45 15.37 4.58
C SER A 22 -26.47 15.48 6.11
N CYS A 23 -25.41 16.10 6.63
CA CYS A 23 -25.18 16.35 8.04
C CYS A 23 -24.48 17.70 8.19
N ARG A 24 -25.06 18.58 9.01
CA ARG A 24 -24.41 19.84 9.41
C ARG A 24 -23.76 19.76 10.78
N ARG A 25 -24.38 19.09 11.75
CA ARG A 25 -23.87 18.98 13.12
C ARG A 25 -24.17 17.59 13.70
N PRO A 26 -23.21 16.66 13.68
CA PRO A 26 -23.40 15.36 14.29
C PRO A 26 -23.36 15.47 15.82
N LYS A 27 -24.10 14.59 16.51
CA LYS A 27 -23.92 14.38 17.95
C LYS A 27 -22.73 13.46 18.19
N ASN A 28 -22.11 13.54 19.37
CA ASN A 28 -20.99 12.67 19.75
C ASN A 28 -19.91 12.57 18.66
N TYR A 29 -19.59 13.70 18.03
CA TYR A 29 -18.58 13.78 16.98
C TYR A 29 -17.26 13.19 17.48
N ARG A 30 -16.73 12.24 16.72
CA ARG A 30 -15.41 11.67 16.92
C ARG A 30 -14.57 12.03 15.72
N GLU A 31 -13.59 12.89 15.96
CA GLU A 31 -12.59 13.22 14.97
C GLU A 31 -11.77 11.97 14.58
N GLU A 32 -11.27 11.99 13.36
CA GLU A 32 -10.29 11.05 12.89
C GLU A 32 -9.00 11.23 13.71
N ASN A 33 -8.27 10.14 13.92
CA ASN A 33 -6.94 10.19 14.51
C ASN A 33 -5.93 10.73 13.49
N PHE A 34 -6.01 12.04 13.22
CA PHE A 34 -5.23 12.74 12.22
C PHE A 34 -3.73 12.55 12.47
N TRP A 35 -2.97 12.16 11.44
CA TRP A 35 -1.56 11.77 11.51
C TRP A 35 -1.21 10.67 12.52
N LEU A 36 -2.21 9.91 12.98
CA LEU A 36 -2.04 8.89 14.02
C LEU A 36 -1.42 9.46 15.31
N ASN A 37 -1.76 10.70 15.69
CA ASN A 37 -1.22 11.35 16.89
C ASN A 37 -1.70 10.72 18.22
N ARG A 38 -2.70 9.83 18.15
CA ARG A 38 -3.22 9.00 19.25
C ARG A 38 -2.94 7.52 18.96
N PRO A 39 -2.99 6.63 19.96
CA PRO A 39 -2.88 5.19 19.71
C PRO A 39 -3.92 4.71 18.69
N VAL A 40 -3.47 3.92 17.70
CA VAL A 40 -4.33 3.27 16.72
C VAL A 40 -4.86 1.99 17.34
N ASP A 41 -6.04 2.03 17.94
CA ASP A 41 -6.70 0.82 18.44
C ASP A 41 -7.54 0.15 17.33
N ARG A 42 -8.21 -0.97 17.67
CA ARG A 42 -9.15 -1.66 16.75
C ARG A 42 -10.32 -0.78 16.28
N SER A 43 -10.49 0.40 16.88
CA SER A 43 -11.53 1.35 16.53
C SER A 43 -11.00 2.56 15.78
N TRP A 44 -9.77 2.51 15.24
CA TRP A 44 -9.35 3.51 14.27
C TRP A 44 -10.38 3.59 13.14
N HIS A 45 -10.88 4.81 12.93
CA HIS A 45 -12.06 5.08 12.12
C HIS A 45 -11.89 6.41 11.39
N ARG A 46 -12.56 6.55 10.25
CA ARG A 46 -12.88 7.86 9.65
C ARG A 46 -13.63 8.72 10.66
N GLU A 47 -13.73 10.02 10.44
CA GLU A 47 -14.57 10.89 11.27
C GLU A 47 -15.98 10.32 11.39
N THR A 48 -16.50 10.19 12.62
CA THR A 48 -17.83 9.62 12.87
C THR A 48 -18.69 10.54 13.71
N GLY A 49 -20.00 10.33 13.60
CA GLY A 49 -20.98 11.03 14.40
C GLY A 49 -22.30 10.27 14.51
N ASP A 50 -23.07 10.60 15.54
CA ASP A 50 -24.39 10.01 15.76
C ASP A 50 -25.48 10.87 15.12
N LEU A 51 -26.30 10.25 14.28
CA LEU A 51 -27.42 10.87 13.58
C LEU A 51 -28.63 9.94 13.60
N LYS A 52 -29.84 10.51 13.58
CA LYS A 52 -31.08 9.72 13.43
C LYS A 52 -31.21 9.25 11.99
N CYS A 53 -30.94 7.98 11.70
CA CYS A 53 -31.10 7.43 10.36
C CYS A 53 -32.59 7.26 10.03
N GLU A 54 -33.02 7.78 8.88
CA GLU A 54 -34.42 7.66 8.43
C GLU A 54 -34.77 6.21 8.06
N HIS A 55 -33.81 5.48 7.47
CA HIS A 55 -33.98 4.08 7.09
C HIS A 55 -33.97 3.13 8.30
N CYS A 56 -33.08 3.35 9.27
CA CYS A 56 -33.06 2.54 10.51
C CYS A 56 -34.09 2.99 11.55
N ALA A 57 -34.75 4.14 11.34
CA ALA A 57 -35.67 4.80 12.27
C ALA A 57 -35.11 5.07 13.70
N ARG A 58 -33.79 4.96 13.91
CA ARG A 58 -33.11 5.18 15.20
C ARG A 58 -31.81 5.97 15.05
N THR A 59 -31.25 6.43 16.16
CA THR A 59 -29.91 7.03 16.17
C THR A 59 -28.88 5.94 15.90
N THR A 60 -28.07 6.13 14.87
CA THR A 60 -26.98 5.23 14.49
C THR A 60 -25.69 6.01 14.29
N ARG A 61 -24.57 5.31 14.33
CA ARG A 61 -23.28 5.87 13.93
C ARG A 61 -23.24 6.07 12.42
N HIS A 62 -22.68 7.20 12.00
CA HIS A 62 -22.46 7.53 10.60
C HIS A 62 -21.01 7.91 10.37
N ALA A 63 -20.44 7.47 9.25
CA ALA A 63 -19.15 7.93 8.75
C ALA A 63 -19.36 9.28 8.05
N LEU A 64 -18.63 10.29 8.48
CA LEU A 64 -18.67 11.64 7.90
C LEU A 64 -17.74 11.67 6.70
N LEU A 65 -18.27 12.05 5.55
CA LEU A 65 -17.55 12.06 4.30
C LEU A 65 -17.09 13.48 3.98
N TYR A 66 -15.84 13.60 3.57
CA TYR A 66 -15.35 14.81 2.92
C TYR A 66 -16.01 14.97 1.56
N ARG A 67 -16.03 16.21 1.07
CA ARG A 67 -16.61 16.53 -0.24
C ARG A 67 -15.79 15.91 -1.36
N GLU A 68 -16.43 15.69 -2.49
CA GLU A 68 -15.73 15.30 -3.70
C GLU A 68 -14.71 16.38 -4.09
N GLY A 69 -13.48 15.98 -4.41
CA GLY A 69 -12.36 16.89 -4.68
C GLY A 69 -11.61 17.41 -3.44
N ASP A 70 -12.06 17.07 -2.22
CA ASP A 70 -11.31 17.38 -1.00
C ASP A 70 -10.04 16.52 -0.92
N GLY A 71 -8.88 17.15 -0.71
CA GLY A 71 -7.59 16.46 -0.61
C GLY A 71 -7.50 15.49 0.58
N PHE A 72 -8.41 15.61 1.55
CA PHE A 72 -8.49 14.71 2.71
C PHE A 72 -9.53 13.60 2.58
N LYS A 73 -10.21 13.47 1.42
CA LYS A 73 -11.26 12.47 1.21
C LYS A 73 -10.83 11.04 1.54
N ASP A 74 -9.61 10.68 1.15
CA ASP A 74 -9.03 9.36 1.36
C ASP A 74 -7.81 9.43 2.30
N HIS A 75 -7.84 10.38 3.23
CA HIS A 75 -6.74 10.62 4.15
C HIS A 75 -6.45 9.41 5.05
N ALA A 76 -7.48 8.75 5.57
CA ALA A 76 -7.30 7.54 6.38
C ALA A 76 -6.63 6.44 5.55
N GLU A 77 -7.13 6.13 4.36
CA GLU A 77 -6.57 5.12 3.46
C GLU A 77 -5.13 5.45 3.04
N ARG A 78 -4.85 6.74 2.81
CA ARG A 78 -3.49 7.24 2.59
C ARG A 78 -2.56 6.95 3.78
N LEU A 79 -2.99 7.24 5.01
CA LEU A 79 -2.21 6.96 6.21
C LEU A 79 -2.00 5.46 6.44
N GLU A 80 -3.03 4.63 6.22
CA GLU A 80 -2.90 3.17 6.29
C GLU A 80 -1.88 2.66 5.28
N ARG A 81 -1.94 3.14 4.04
CA ARG A 81 -0.96 2.78 3.01
C ARG A 81 0.47 3.07 3.44
N ILE A 82 0.72 4.28 3.96
CA ILE A 82 2.03 4.70 4.48
C ILE A 82 2.45 3.80 5.66
N ALA A 83 1.54 3.55 6.60
CA ALA A 83 1.79 2.74 7.78
C ALA A 83 2.15 1.28 7.45
N LEU A 84 1.52 0.73 6.42
CA LEU A 84 1.75 -0.62 5.92
C LEU A 84 2.96 -0.72 4.99
N GLY A 85 3.72 0.36 4.78
CA GLY A 85 4.97 0.37 4.00
C GLY A 85 4.83 0.77 2.53
N GLY A 86 3.64 1.20 2.09
CA GLY A 86 3.46 1.79 0.76
C GLY A 86 3.96 3.24 0.70
N SER A 87 4.13 3.76 -0.52
CA SER A 87 4.45 5.17 -0.74
C SER A 87 3.26 6.09 -0.48
N ASP A 88 3.55 7.33 -0.08
CA ASP A 88 2.56 8.39 0.00
C ASP A 88 2.12 8.79 -1.43
N PRO A 89 0.85 8.60 -1.84
CA PRO A 89 0.38 8.97 -3.17
C PRO A 89 0.47 10.47 -3.46
N LEU A 90 0.57 11.32 -2.43
CA LEU A 90 0.71 12.76 -2.57
C LEU A 90 2.15 13.25 -2.48
N ASP A 91 3.10 12.36 -2.15
CA ASP A 91 4.51 12.68 -1.86
C ASP A 91 4.67 13.92 -0.96
N ALA A 92 3.74 14.10 -0.02
CA ALA A 92 3.63 15.30 0.78
C ALA A 92 4.24 15.11 2.17
N GLU A 93 4.38 13.86 2.65
CA GLU A 93 4.98 13.58 3.94
C GLU A 93 6.49 13.40 3.88
N SER A 94 7.19 14.10 4.76
CA SER A 94 8.62 13.84 5.00
C SER A 94 8.86 12.42 5.54
N SER A 95 10.08 11.91 5.36
CA SER A 95 10.49 10.60 5.87
C SER A 95 10.28 10.46 7.38
N GLY A 96 10.53 11.51 8.17
CA GLY A 96 10.29 11.51 9.61
C GLY A 96 8.82 11.32 9.99
N VAL A 97 7.90 11.93 9.25
CA VAL A 97 6.45 11.77 9.46
C VAL A 97 6.00 10.36 9.04
N THR A 98 6.52 9.86 7.93
CA THR A 98 6.27 8.48 7.47
C THR A 98 6.66 7.45 8.53
N GLU A 99 7.84 7.58 9.13
CA GLU A 99 8.28 6.68 10.21
C GLU A 99 7.43 6.82 11.48
N GLN A 100 6.97 8.04 11.78
CA GLN A 100 6.06 8.28 12.91
C GLN A 100 4.69 7.62 12.70
N ILE A 101 4.12 7.73 11.49
CA ILE A 101 2.86 7.06 11.09
C ILE A 101 3.01 5.55 11.26
N LYS A 102 4.06 4.96 10.65
CA LYS A 102 4.38 3.53 10.77
C LYS A 102 4.46 3.07 12.23
N LYS A 103 5.19 3.81 13.06
CA LYS A 103 5.34 3.51 14.50
C LYS A 103 4.00 3.55 15.23
N ASN A 104 3.22 4.63 15.06
CA ASN A 104 1.98 4.82 15.81
C ASN A 104 0.87 3.86 15.39
N TYR A 105 0.81 3.52 14.10
CA TYR A 105 -0.11 2.51 13.58
C TYR A 105 0.06 1.15 14.25
N ARG A 106 1.31 0.78 14.58
CA ARG A 106 1.64 -0.52 15.19
C ARG A 106 1.37 -0.59 16.68
N ILE A 107 1.38 0.53 17.42
CA ILE A 107 1.25 0.54 18.88
C ILE A 107 -0.05 -0.13 19.36
N GLY A 108 -1.17 0.02 18.65
CA GLY A 108 -2.44 -0.57 19.07
C GLY A 108 -2.97 -1.68 18.16
N ARG A 109 -2.15 -2.15 17.20
CA ARG A 109 -2.47 -3.34 16.39
C ARG A 109 -1.87 -4.57 17.08
N GLN A 110 -2.69 -5.61 17.24
CA GLN A 110 -2.20 -6.94 17.60
C GLN A 110 -1.92 -7.70 16.31
N THR A 111 -0.65 -7.84 15.95
CA THR A 111 -0.26 -8.72 14.85
C THR A 111 -0.33 -10.17 15.30
N ASN A 112 -0.71 -11.08 14.40
CA ASN A 112 -0.61 -12.50 14.68
C ASN A 112 0.88 -12.88 14.68
N PRO A 113 1.45 -13.33 15.81
CA PRO A 113 2.89 -13.61 15.93
C PRO A 113 3.34 -14.82 15.11
N HIS A 114 2.40 -15.60 14.56
CA HIS A 114 2.68 -16.78 13.74
C HIS A 114 2.74 -16.49 12.23
N LEU A 115 2.56 -15.23 11.82
CA LEU A 115 2.71 -14.88 10.40
C LEU A 115 4.19 -14.90 10.01
N ARG A 116 4.49 -15.49 8.86
CA ARG A 116 5.80 -15.35 8.23
C ARG A 116 5.89 -14.00 7.55
N HIS A 117 6.95 -13.26 7.86
CA HIS A 117 7.19 -11.94 7.32
C HIS A 117 8.40 -11.94 6.39
N SER A 118 8.33 -11.16 5.31
CA SER A 118 9.45 -10.95 4.39
C SER A 118 10.22 -9.68 4.75
N TRP A 119 11.49 -9.63 4.40
CA TRP A 119 12.34 -8.44 4.50
C TRP A 119 13.31 -8.41 3.32
N TRP A 120 13.93 -7.25 3.06
CA TRP A 120 14.99 -7.16 2.06
C TRP A 120 16.28 -7.77 2.61
N THR A 121 16.94 -8.64 1.84
CA THR A 121 18.21 -9.26 2.25
C THR A 121 19.28 -8.21 2.59
N GLY A 122 19.34 -7.12 1.82
CA GLY A 122 20.28 -6.01 2.07
C GLY A 122 20.08 -5.36 3.43
N ASP A 123 18.83 -5.21 3.90
CA ASP A 123 18.53 -4.64 5.21
C ASP A 123 18.95 -5.60 6.34
N ALA A 124 18.77 -6.91 6.14
CA ALA A 124 19.23 -7.92 7.10
C ALA A 124 20.76 -8.01 7.17
N ASP A 125 21.45 -7.95 6.03
CA ASP A 125 22.92 -7.95 5.99
C ASP A 125 23.50 -6.67 6.61
N GLN A 126 22.87 -5.51 6.35
CA GLN A 126 23.24 -4.27 7.03
C GLN A 126 23.01 -4.35 8.53
N ALA A 127 21.88 -4.90 8.98
CA ALA A 127 21.59 -5.10 10.39
C ALA A 127 22.63 -6.01 11.06
N ARG A 128 23.02 -7.12 10.42
CA ARG A 128 24.11 -7.99 10.89
C ARG A 128 25.44 -7.25 10.97
N ALA A 129 25.79 -6.48 9.94
CA ALA A 129 27.04 -5.72 9.91
C ALA A 129 27.11 -4.66 11.02
N LEU A 130 25.95 -4.11 11.43
CA LEU A 130 25.83 -3.17 12.55
C LEU A 130 25.73 -3.88 13.92
N GLY A 131 25.80 -5.21 13.97
CA GLY A 131 25.67 -5.99 15.21
C GLY A 131 24.26 -6.00 15.78
N THR A 132 23.24 -5.65 14.98
CA THR A 132 21.84 -5.71 15.36
C THR A 132 21.21 -7.03 14.92
N SER A 133 20.51 -7.69 15.84
CA SER A 133 19.81 -8.97 15.61
C SER A 133 18.36 -8.79 15.13
N THR A 134 17.96 -7.57 14.75
CA THR A 134 16.59 -7.28 14.31
C THR A 134 16.60 -6.57 12.97
N VAL A 135 15.65 -6.93 12.11
CA VAL A 135 15.41 -6.29 10.82
C VAL A 135 13.98 -5.76 10.78
N VAL A 136 13.78 -4.69 10.01
CA VAL A 136 12.45 -4.18 9.70
C VAL A 136 11.92 -4.95 8.48
N THR A 137 10.77 -5.60 8.63
CA THR A 137 10.12 -6.39 7.57
C THR A 137 9.42 -5.49 6.55
N LEU A 138 8.93 -6.05 5.44
CA LEU A 138 8.21 -5.29 4.40
C LEU A 138 6.91 -4.66 4.91
N CYS A 139 6.21 -5.32 5.82
CA CYS A 139 5.06 -4.73 6.53
C CYS A 139 5.48 -3.75 7.64
N GLY A 140 6.79 -3.63 7.88
CA GLY A 140 7.47 -2.76 8.81
C GLY A 140 7.48 -3.23 10.26
N ASP A 141 7.09 -4.48 10.54
CA ASP A 141 7.32 -5.08 11.85
C ASP A 141 8.81 -5.30 12.10
N LYS A 142 9.18 -5.41 13.38
CA LYS A 142 10.53 -5.80 13.76
C LYS A 142 10.57 -7.31 13.93
N TYR A 143 11.49 -7.95 13.24
CA TYR A 143 11.67 -9.39 13.31
C TYR A 143 13.10 -9.70 13.75
N GLU A 144 13.26 -10.69 14.62
CA GLU A 144 14.58 -11.18 15.00
C GLU A 144 15.19 -11.96 13.84
N ILE A 145 16.38 -11.54 13.40
CA ILE A 145 17.14 -12.22 12.36
C ILE A 145 17.64 -13.53 12.97
N PRO A 146 17.28 -14.70 12.41
CA PRO A 146 17.81 -15.97 12.91
C PRO A 146 19.35 -15.98 12.88
N ASP A 147 19.97 -16.42 13.98
CA ASP A 147 21.44 -16.48 14.14
C ASP A 147 22.12 -17.35 13.08
N ASN A 148 21.43 -18.40 12.66
CA ASN A 148 21.82 -19.21 11.53
C ASN A 148 20.93 -18.77 10.36
N PRO A 149 21.49 -18.35 9.19
CA PRO A 149 20.72 -18.38 7.97
C PRO A 149 20.34 -19.84 7.76
N VAL A 150 19.19 -20.24 8.31
CA VAL A 150 18.60 -21.54 8.02
C VAL A 150 18.62 -21.60 6.51
N ALA A 151 19.32 -22.60 5.95
CA ALA A 151 19.26 -22.91 4.55
C ALA A 151 17.77 -22.86 4.21
N TYR A 152 17.38 -21.81 3.47
CA TYR A 152 16.06 -21.77 2.88
C TYR A 152 15.97 -23.09 2.13
N ASP A 153 14.95 -23.89 2.45
CA ASP A 153 14.75 -25.23 1.89
C ASP A 153 15.24 -25.27 0.44
N ASP A 154 16.13 -26.24 0.19
CA ASP A 154 16.76 -26.53 -1.08
C ASP A 154 15.76 -26.45 -2.24
N ASP A 155 15.82 -25.34 -2.99
CA ASP A 155 15.54 -25.33 -4.42
C ASP A 155 16.71 -24.56 -5.06
N GLU A 156 17.87 -25.23 -5.08
CA GLU A 156 18.98 -24.89 -5.95
C GLU A 156 18.47 -24.84 -7.39
N ASP A 157 18.33 -23.65 -7.98
CA ASP A 157 18.79 -23.37 -9.35
C ASP A 157 18.68 -21.86 -9.71
N GLU A 158 19.76 -21.35 -10.30
CA GLU A 158 19.95 -20.04 -10.95
C GLU A 158 20.20 -18.79 -10.07
N ILE A 159 21.45 -18.73 -9.60
CA ILE A 159 22.10 -17.54 -9.05
C ILE A 159 22.47 -16.56 -10.18
N GLY A 160 21.78 -15.42 -10.22
CA GLY A 160 22.24 -14.20 -10.88
C GLY A 160 22.73 -13.18 -9.83
N PRO A 161 23.80 -12.40 -10.09
CA PRO A 161 24.30 -11.42 -9.12
C PRO A 161 23.33 -10.24 -9.02
N ALA A 162 22.95 -9.90 -7.78
CA ALA A 162 21.90 -8.95 -7.37
C ALA A 162 20.47 -9.52 -7.38
N GLN A 163 20.15 -10.41 -6.42
CA GLN A 163 18.76 -10.81 -6.17
C GLN A 163 18.17 -10.09 -4.95
N THR A 164 17.42 -9.03 -5.28
CA THR A 164 16.27 -8.49 -4.54
C THR A 164 15.07 -9.46 -4.55
N ARG A 165 15.28 -10.75 -4.27
CA ARG A 165 14.17 -11.71 -4.23
C ARG A 165 13.68 -11.90 -2.81
N ALA A 166 12.43 -11.48 -2.57
CA ALA A 166 11.61 -12.07 -1.52
C ALA A 166 11.64 -13.60 -1.69
N ALA A 167 11.69 -14.33 -0.58
CA ALA A 167 11.70 -15.80 -0.58
C ALA A 167 10.64 -16.32 -1.56
N GLN A 168 11.03 -17.25 -2.44
CA GLN A 168 10.14 -17.86 -3.44
C GLN A 168 9.09 -18.73 -2.75
N TYR A 169 8.11 -18.10 -2.09
CA TYR A 169 6.89 -18.79 -1.71
C TYR A 169 5.93 -18.67 -2.90
N HIS A 170 5.75 -19.80 -3.59
CA HIS A 170 4.75 -20.09 -4.62
C HIS A 170 4.20 -18.86 -5.37
N ARG A 171 4.94 -18.36 -6.36
CA ARG A 171 4.34 -17.45 -7.35
C ARG A 171 3.22 -18.21 -8.05
N GLN A 172 2.02 -17.68 -7.96
CA GLN A 172 0.82 -18.32 -8.47
C GLN A 172 0.14 -17.37 -9.44
N ILE A 173 -0.16 -17.90 -10.62
CA ILE A 173 -0.96 -17.23 -11.64
C ILE A 173 -2.41 -17.55 -11.29
N PHE A 174 -3.05 -16.70 -10.51
CA PHE A 174 -4.43 -16.90 -10.07
C PHE A 174 -5.47 -16.32 -11.03
N SER A 175 -5.07 -15.44 -11.95
CA SER A 175 -6.01 -14.62 -12.73
C SER A 175 -5.39 -14.03 -14.01
N ASP A 176 -6.25 -13.70 -14.98
CA ASP A 176 -5.89 -13.10 -16.28
C ASP A 176 -5.26 -11.69 -16.15
N ASP A 177 -5.42 -11.04 -15.02
CA ASP A 177 -4.81 -9.74 -14.69
C ASP A 177 -3.47 -9.86 -13.95
N SER A 178 -2.96 -11.08 -13.76
CA SER A 178 -1.67 -11.29 -13.14
C SER A 178 -0.52 -10.83 -14.04
N PRO A 179 0.57 -10.28 -13.46
CA PRO A 179 1.77 -10.00 -14.23
C PRO A 179 2.34 -11.30 -14.82
N PRO A 180 3.18 -11.23 -15.87
CA PRO A 180 3.72 -12.42 -16.52
C PRO A 180 4.43 -13.41 -15.58
N GLU A 181 5.03 -12.91 -14.49
CA GLU A 181 5.66 -13.74 -13.45
C GLU A 181 4.71 -14.25 -12.34
N GLY A 182 3.41 -13.93 -12.40
CA GLY A 182 2.40 -14.27 -11.40
C GLY A 182 2.44 -13.39 -10.15
N TRP A 183 1.45 -13.58 -9.28
CA TRP A 183 1.39 -12.91 -7.98
C TRP A 183 2.20 -13.69 -6.94
N ASP A 184 2.85 -12.96 -6.05
CA ASP A 184 3.48 -13.55 -4.88
C ASP A 184 2.41 -13.95 -3.85
N TYR A 185 2.63 -15.08 -3.17
CA TYR A 185 1.71 -15.60 -2.15
C TYR A 185 2.47 -15.85 -0.85
N GLN A 186 2.21 -15.02 0.17
CA GLN A 186 2.83 -15.14 1.49
C GLN A 186 1.77 -15.11 2.61
N ASP A 187 2.15 -15.62 3.78
CA ASP A 187 1.25 -15.67 4.94
C ASP A 187 0.87 -14.28 5.44
N CYS A 188 1.83 -13.34 5.46
CA CYS A 188 1.57 -11.97 5.86
C CYS A 188 0.92 -11.20 4.69
N PRO A 189 -0.35 -10.76 4.82
CA PRO A 189 -1.03 -10.03 3.74
C PRO A 189 -0.38 -8.67 3.47
N ASP A 190 0.17 -8.03 4.50
CA ASP A 190 0.83 -6.73 4.37
C ASP A 190 2.17 -6.85 3.63
N CYS A 191 2.97 -7.89 3.92
CA CYS A 191 4.18 -8.20 3.13
C CYS A 191 3.83 -8.57 1.68
N THR A 192 2.80 -9.41 1.48
CA THR A 192 2.32 -9.80 0.15
C THR A 192 1.93 -8.59 -0.69
N ARG A 193 1.22 -7.61 -0.11
CA ARG A 193 0.86 -6.36 -0.77
C ARG A 193 2.09 -5.60 -1.25
N VAL A 194 3.09 -5.40 -0.39
CA VAL A 194 4.32 -4.67 -0.73
C VAL A 194 5.11 -5.37 -1.84
N VAL A 195 5.23 -6.70 -1.78
CA VAL A 195 5.91 -7.48 -2.83
C VAL A 195 5.18 -7.34 -4.17
N ASN A 196 3.85 -7.47 -4.17
CA ASN A 196 3.06 -7.38 -5.40
C ASN A 196 3.06 -5.96 -6.00
N GLU A 197 3.05 -4.91 -5.18
CA GLU A 197 3.27 -3.53 -5.64
C GLU A 197 4.63 -3.37 -6.31
N TRP A 198 5.69 -3.92 -5.71
CA TRP A 198 7.03 -3.90 -6.28
C TRP A 198 7.13 -4.68 -7.59
N VAL A 199 6.44 -5.83 -7.71
CA VAL A 199 6.38 -6.62 -8.96
C VAL A 199 5.78 -5.77 -10.10
N ILE A 200 4.66 -5.09 -9.83
CA ILE A 200 4.04 -4.21 -10.83
C ILE A 200 4.98 -3.08 -11.21
N GLU A 201 5.59 -2.41 -10.23
CA GLU A 201 6.50 -1.29 -10.48
C GLU A 201 7.73 -1.73 -11.28
N ARG A 202 8.32 -2.88 -10.95
CA ARG A 202 9.42 -3.47 -11.69
C ARG A 202 9.04 -3.74 -13.14
N ASN A 203 7.86 -4.29 -13.39
CA ASN A 203 7.37 -4.56 -14.74
C ASN A 203 7.12 -3.28 -15.53
N ARG A 204 6.57 -2.25 -14.89
CA ARG A 204 6.45 -0.91 -15.50
C ARG A 204 7.82 -0.35 -15.88
N ASN A 205 8.80 -0.43 -14.98
CA ASN A 205 10.16 0.03 -15.24
C ASN A 205 10.85 -0.76 -16.35
N TYR A 206 10.65 -2.08 -16.39
CA TYR A 206 11.15 -2.95 -17.44
C TYR A 206 10.57 -2.58 -18.81
N LEU A 207 9.24 -2.40 -18.88
CA LEU A 207 8.55 -1.94 -20.09
C LEU A 207 9.08 -0.58 -20.53
N MET A 208 9.19 0.39 -19.63
CA MET A 208 9.72 1.73 -19.93
C MET A 208 11.16 1.68 -20.48
N ALA A 209 12.01 0.82 -19.93
CA ALA A 209 13.37 0.63 -20.45
C ALA A 209 13.37 0.05 -21.87
N LYS A 210 12.48 -0.90 -22.16
CA LYS A 210 12.31 -1.48 -23.51
C LYS A 210 11.76 -0.45 -24.50
N LEU A 211 10.75 0.32 -24.11
CA LEU A 211 10.21 1.41 -24.92
C LEU A 211 11.27 2.48 -25.19
N THR A 212 12.08 2.84 -24.21
CA THR A 212 13.20 3.78 -24.39
C THR A 212 14.23 3.25 -25.37
N LYS A 213 14.58 1.96 -25.28
CA LYS A 213 15.48 1.31 -26.25
C LYS A 213 14.87 1.32 -27.65
N LEU A 214 13.58 1.00 -27.77
CA LEU A 214 12.85 0.99 -29.04
C LEU A 214 12.83 2.39 -29.66
N MET A 215 12.54 3.45 -28.89
CA MET A 215 12.59 4.84 -29.35
C MET A 215 13.96 5.21 -29.91
N ARG A 216 15.05 4.81 -29.24
CA ARG A 216 16.41 5.05 -29.73
C ARG A 216 16.66 4.33 -31.05
N THR A 217 16.29 3.05 -31.13
CA THR A 217 16.47 2.26 -32.35
C THR A 217 15.59 2.77 -33.50
N ALA A 218 14.42 3.34 -33.20
CA ALA A 218 13.50 3.88 -34.20
C ALA A 218 14.12 5.01 -35.05
N PHE A 219 15.02 5.81 -34.48
CA PHE A 219 15.75 6.85 -35.22
C PHE A 219 16.64 6.30 -36.34
N ASP A 220 17.11 5.05 -36.19
CA ASP A 220 18.02 4.40 -37.14
C ASP A 220 17.29 3.44 -38.09
N LEU A 221 15.95 3.34 -38.01
CA LEU A 221 15.18 2.44 -38.86
C LEU A 221 15.09 2.96 -40.30
N ASN A 222 15.21 2.03 -41.25
CA ASN A 222 14.85 2.30 -42.63
C ASN A 222 13.32 2.44 -42.78
N ALA A 223 12.89 3.12 -43.84
CA ALA A 223 11.46 3.42 -44.07
C ALA A 223 10.54 2.18 -43.98
N PRO A 224 10.88 1.01 -44.56
CA PRO A 224 10.03 -0.18 -44.44
C PRO A 224 9.91 -0.75 -43.01
N ALA A 225 10.96 -0.63 -42.19
CA ALA A 225 10.91 -1.08 -40.80
C ALA A 225 10.15 -0.09 -39.91
N LEU A 226 10.25 1.21 -40.20
CA LEU A 226 9.49 2.25 -39.52
C LEU A 226 7.98 2.10 -39.75
N GLU A 227 7.57 1.86 -40.99
CA GLU A 227 6.16 1.66 -41.35
C GLU A 227 5.53 0.45 -40.64
N ARG A 228 6.26 -0.67 -40.55
CA ARG A 228 5.83 -1.84 -39.77
C ARG A 228 5.67 -1.53 -38.28
N LEU A 229 6.58 -0.73 -37.71
CA LEU A 229 6.52 -0.37 -36.31
C LEU A 229 5.31 0.54 -36.01
N ILE A 230 5.05 1.52 -36.88
CA ILE A 230 3.87 2.40 -36.78
C ILE A 230 2.58 1.56 -36.80
N ALA A 231 2.45 0.63 -37.77
CA ALA A 231 1.27 -0.22 -37.87
C ALA A 231 1.03 -1.08 -36.61
N VAL A 232 2.09 -1.61 -35.99
CA VAL A 232 1.98 -2.39 -34.74
C VAL A 232 1.55 -1.52 -33.57
N VAL A 233 2.06 -0.28 -33.48
CA VAL A 233 1.68 0.65 -32.40
C VAL A 233 0.24 1.14 -32.57
N GLU A 234 -0.21 1.41 -33.80
CA GLU A 234 -1.60 1.81 -34.09
C GLU A 234 -2.62 0.71 -33.79
N GLN A 235 -2.21 -0.57 -33.87
CA GLN A 235 -3.04 -1.73 -33.57
C GLN A 235 -3.04 -2.13 -32.09
N ALA A 236 -2.18 -1.54 -31.27
CA ALA A 236 -2.15 -1.80 -29.84
C ALA A 236 -3.34 -1.09 -29.16
N GLU A 237 -4.46 -1.79 -29.01
CA GLU A 237 -5.54 -1.39 -28.09
C GLU A 237 -5.02 -1.59 -26.65
N LEU A 238 -4.63 -0.49 -26.00
CA LEU A 238 -4.23 -0.45 -24.58
C LEU A 238 -5.40 -0.07 -23.67
#